data_AF-A0A1I0F629-F1
#
_entry.id   AF-A0A1I0F629-F1
#
_cell.length_a   1.000
_cell.length_b   1.000
_cell.length_c   1.000
_cell.angle_alpha   90.00
_cell.angle_beta   90.00
_cell.angle_gamma   90.00
#
_symmetry.space_group_name_H-M   'P 1'
#
loop_
_entity.id
_entity.type
_entity.pdbx_description
1 polymer ?
#
loop_
_entity_poly.entity_id
_entity_poly.type
_entity_poly.pdbx_seq_one_letter_code
_entity_poly.pdbx_strand_id
1 'polypeptide(L)'
;MDIETILSRLKNREPSILGYEELKKSAVLLPLVEVNRETHVLFEVRSMKLRSQPGDICFPGGRIDKKDMSPKHCAVRETTEELGIDKGMIKDILPLDYIVSDFGRIIYPFVGRITNPNMIIPNEAEVGEVFTVPLHYFMHTPPESYKVNFQVIPEENFPYELIVGGKDYNWQVRHIHELFYKYEDRVIWGLTAKILTHFLDLVKTK
;
A
#
# COMPACT_ATOMS: atom_id res chain seq x y z
N MET A 1 0.97 43.46 1.45
CA MET A 1 0.03 42.68 2.28
C MET A 1 0.54 42.78 3.70
N ASP A 2 -0.25 43.33 4.62
CA ASP A 2 0.12 43.45 6.03
C ASP A 2 -0.12 42.14 6.81
N ILE A 3 0.39 42.09 8.04
CA ILE A 3 0.31 40.92 8.93
C ILE A 3 -1.16 40.54 9.21
N GLU A 4 -2.01 41.51 9.51
CA GLU A 4 -3.43 41.28 9.82
C GLU A 4 -4.17 40.61 8.65
N THR A 5 -3.88 41.05 7.43
CA THR A 5 -4.40 40.45 6.20
C THR A 5 -3.94 39.00 6.03
N ILE A 6 -2.68 38.70 6.34
CA ILE A 6 -2.14 37.33 6.26
C ILE A 6 -2.84 36.43 7.29
N LEU A 7 -2.93 36.87 8.54
CA LEU A 7 -3.54 36.09 9.63
C LEU A 7 -5.03 35.84 9.37
N SER A 8 -5.76 36.85 8.90
CA SER A 8 -7.17 36.71 8.51
C SER A 8 -7.38 35.66 7.42
N ARG A 9 -6.51 35.61 6.40
CA ARG A 9 -6.56 34.60 5.32
C ARG A 9 -6.29 33.18 5.81
N LEU A 10 -5.45 33.02 6.84
CA LEU A 10 -5.07 31.70 7.37
C LEU A 10 -6.02 31.19 8.46
N LYS A 11 -6.79 32.07 9.11
CA LYS A 11 -7.63 31.75 10.28
C LYS A 11 -8.65 30.63 10.06
N ASN A 12 -9.19 30.52 8.85
CA ASN A 12 -10.23 29.54 8.50
C ASN A 12 -9.73 28.42 7.58
N ARG A 13 -8.40 28.29 7.41
CA ARG A 13 -7.83 27.22 6.60
C ARG A 13 -7.75 25.93 7.41
N GLU A 14 -8.22 24.84 6.82
CA GLU A 14 -7.92 23.50 7.32
C GLU A 14 -6.52 23.07 6.84
N PRO A 15 -5.60 22.69 7.75
CA PRO A 15 -4.31 22.15 7.36
C PRO A 15 -4.49 20.80 6.67
N SER A 16 -3.62 20.51 5.71
CA SER A 16 -3.57 19.23 4.99
C SER A 16 -2.11 18.91 4.66
N ILE A 17 -1.87 17.73 4.07
CA ILE A 17 -0.56 17.29 3.60
C ILE A 17 -0.06 18.26 2.54
N LEU A 18 1.12 18.84 2.74
CA LEU A 18 1.76 19.71 1.75
C LEU A 18 2.05 18.90 0.48
N GLY A 19 1.63 19.42 -0.67
CA GLY A 19 1.76 18.70 -1.95
C GLY A 19 0.75 17.57 -2.14
N TYR A 20 -0.33 17.49 -1.34
CA TYR A 20 -1.32 16.41 -1.44
C TYR A 20 -1.80 16.12 -2.87
N GLU A 21 -2.03 17.16 -3.68
CA GLU A 21 -2.46 17.02 -5.07
C GLU A 21 -1.43 16.33 -5.97
N GLU A 22 -0.14 16.51 -5.69
CA GLU A 22 0.98 15.93 -6.45
C GLU A 22 1.25 14.47 -6.06
N LEU A 23 0.79 14.06 -4.87
CA LEU A 23 0.98 12.70 -4.39
C LEU A 23 0.20 11.70 -5.24
N LYS A 24 0.87 10.61 -5.61
CA LYS A 24 0.24 9.45 -6.24
C LYS A 24 -0.55 8.68 -5.19
N LYS A 25 -1.86 8.55 -5.40
CA LYS A 25 -2.78 7.94 -4.44
C LYS A 25 -3.25 6.58 -4.95
N SER A 26 -3.17 5.58 -4.09
CA SER A 26 -3.59 4.21 -4.37
C SER A 26 -4.42 3.67 -3.23
N ALA A 27 -5.31 2.72 -3.52
CA ALA A 27 -6.08 2.01 -2.52
C ALA A 27 -5.97 0.50 -2.75
N VAL A 28 -5.86 -0.26 -1.67
CA VAL A 28 -5.67 -1.72 -1.71
C VAL A 28 -6.61 -2.40 -0.73
N LEU A 29 -7.00 -3.63 -1.04
CA LEU A 29 -7.83 -4.48 -0.18
C LEU A 29 -7.01 -5.69 0.30
N LEU A 30 -6.78 -5.80 1.60
CA LEU A 30 -6.39 -7.05 2.26
C LEU A 30 -7.64 -7.95 2.36
N PRO A 31 -7.76 -9.00 1.52
CA PRO A 31 -8.98 -9.78 1.45
C PRO A 31 -8.89 -10.97 2.41
N LEU A 32 -9.88 -11.07 3.29
CA LEU A 32 -10.12 -12.24 4.12
C LEU A 32 -11.09 -13.18 3.42
N VAL A 33 -10.73 -14.46 3.36
CA VAL A 33 -11.53 -15.53 2.77
C VAL A 33 -11.62 -16.71 3.71
N GLU A 34 -12.65 -17.53 3.55
CA GLU A 34 -12.79 -18.78 4.27
C GLU A 34 -12.39 -19.94 3.36
N VAL A 35 -11.39 -20.71 3.77
CA VAL A 35 -10.90 -21.90 3.06
C VAL A 35 -10.94 -23.06 4.06
N ASN A 36 -11.67 -24.13 3.76
CA ASN A 36 -11.82 -25.29 4.65
C ASN A 36 -12.24 -24.93 6.10
N ARG A 37 -13.09 -23.91 6.27
CA ARG A 37 -13.54 -23.35 7.57
C ARG A 37 -12.47 -22.62 8.39
N GLU A 38 -11.34 -22.30 7.77
CA GLU A 38 -10.29 -21.46 8.36
C GLU A 38 -10.23 -20.10 7.65
N THR A 39 -9.96 -19.04 8.41
CA THR A 39 -9.72 -17.70 7.86
C THR A 39 -8.35 -17.63 7.22
N HIS A 40 -8.32 -17.27 5.94
CA HIS A 40 -7.09 -17.03 5.20
C HIS A 40 -7.02 -15.58 4.72
N VAL A 41 -5.79 -15.12 4.47
CA VAL A 41 -5.53 -13.89 3.72
C VAL A 41 -5.28 -14.27 2.26
N LEU A 42 -5.99 -13.64 1.34
CA LEU A 42 -5.81 -13.83 -0.10
C LEU A 42 -4.76 -12.86 -0.65
N PHE A 43 -3.91 -13.37 -1.53
CA PHE A 43 -2.92 -12.59 -2.26
C PHE A 43 -3.02 -12.88 -3.75
N GLU A 44 -2.49 -11.96 -4.53
CA GLU A 44 -2.27 -12.15 -5.97
C GLU A 44 -0.78 -12.02 -6.29
N VAL A 45 -0.38 -12.67 -7.37
CA VAL A 45 0.91 -12.52 -8.02
C VAL A 45 0.69 -11.68 -9.27
N ARG A 46 1.36 -10.53 -9.37
CA ARG A 46 1.23 -9.65 -10.53
C ARG A 46 1.67 -10.35 -11.81
N SER A 47 0.89 -10.21 -12.87
CA SER A 47 1.20 -10.78 -14.18
C SER A 47 2.59 -10.32 -14.65
N MET A 48 3.36 -11.26 -15.19
CA MET A 48 4.70 -10.98 -15.74
C MET A 48 4.68 -10.01 -16.93
N LYS A 49 3.50 -9.76 -17.51
CA LYS A 49 3.30 -8.84 -18.64
C LYS A 49 3.21 -7.37 -18.21
N LEU A 50 3.10 -7.09 -16.92
CA LEU A 50 2.95 -5.72 -16.41
C LEU A 50 4.27 -4.94 -16.46
N ARG A 51 4.16 -3.63 -16.73
CA ARG A 51 5.32 -2.73 -16.78
C ARG A 51 5.96 -2.48 -15.42
N SER A 52 5.19 -2.59 -14.35
CA SER A 52 5.63 -2.30 -12.99
C SER A 52 5.48 -3.53 -12.10
N GLN A 53 6.58 -3.88 -11.42
CA GLN A 53 6.61 -4.94 -10.41
C GLN A 53 6.04 -6.29 -10.91
N PRO A 54 6.45 -6.79 -12.09
CA PRO A 54 5.99 -8.09 -12.58
C PRO A 54 6.41 -9.21 -11.61
N GLY A 55 5.48 -10.10 -11.27
CA GLY A 55 5.72 -11.23 -10.37
C GLY A 55 5.72 -10.91 -8.87
N ASP A 56 5.59 -9.64 -8.47
CA ASP A 56 5.49 -9.29 -7.06
C ASP A 56 4.18 -9.83 -6.46
N ILE A 57 4.25 -10.27 -5.20
CA ILE A 57 3.07 -10.65 -4.42
C ILE A 57 2.46 -9.39 -3.79
N CYS A 58 1.19 -9.16 -4.07
CA CYS A 58 0.46 -8.01 -3.53
C CYS A 58 -0.97 -8.35 -3.10
N PHE A 59 -1.57 -7.38 -2.43
CA PHE A 59 -3.00 -7.28 -2.29
C PHE A 59 -3.59 -6.68 -3.56
N PRO A 60 -4.82 -7.07 -3.94
CA PRO A 60 -5.53 -6.41 -5.03
C PRO A 60 -5.72 -4.92 -4.72
N GLY A 61 -5.61 -4.10 -5.76
CA GLY A 61 -5.68 -2.66 -5.64
C GLY A 61 -4.80 -1.92 -6.63
N GLY A 62 -5.07 -0.62 -6.74
CA GLY A 62 -4.47 0.17 -7.79
C GLY A 62 -4.50 1.65 -7.50
N ARG A 63 -4.36 2.43 -8.57
CA ARG A 63 -4.35 3.89 -8.48
C ARG A 63 -5.78 4.40 -8.38
N ILE A 64 -6.00 5.39 -7.52
CA ILE A 64 -7.28 6.09 -7.44
C ILE A 64 -7.50 6.90 -8.73
N ASP A 65 -8.59 6.61 -9.44
CA ASP A 65 -9.03 7.36 -10.62
C ASP A 65 -9.89 8.57 -10.19
N LYS A 66 -9.98 9.58 -11.06
CA LYS A 66 -10.88 10.74 -10.89
C LYS A 66 -12.35 10.32 -10.77
N LYS A 67 -12.73 9.17 -11.34
CA LYS A 67 -14.09 8.61 -11.26
C LYS A 67 -14.38 7.91 -9.93
N ASP A 68 -13.36 7.60 -9.13
CA ASP A 68 -13.56 6.96 -7.84
C ASP A 68 -14.12 7.96 -6.82
N MET A 69 -15.27 7.62 -6.23
CA MET A 69 -15.94 8.47 -5.25
C MET A 69 -15.20 8.55 -3.91
N SER A 70 -14.33 7.57 -3.64
CA SER A 70 -13.50 7.48 -2.43
C SER A 70 -12.37 6.46 -2.62
N PRO A 71 -11.33 6.45 -1.75
CA PRO A 71 -10.34 5.39 -1.75
C PRO A 71 -10.95 3.98 -1.58
N LYS A 72 -12.00 3.84 -0.78
CA LYS A 72 -12.74 2.58 -0.62
C LYS A 72 -13.37 2.12 -1.94
N HIS A 73 -13.93 3.05 -2.72
CA HIS A 73 -14.50 2.74 -4.03
C HIS A 73 -13.42 2.23 -5.00
N CYS A 74 -12.24 2.86 -5.00
CA CYS A 74 -11.09 2.38 -5.78
C CYS A 74 -10.68 0.95 -5.38
N ALA A 75 -10.49 0.68 -4.08
CA ALA A 75 -10.09 -0.66 -3.63
C ALA A 75 -11.09 -1.75 -4.07
N VAL A 76 -12.40 -1.47 -4.00
CA VAL A 76 -13.45 -2.39 -4.45
C VAL A 76 -13.42 -2.57 -5.97
N ARG A 77 -13.30 -1.48 -6.74
CA ARG A 77 -13.25 -1.53 -8.20
C ARG A 77 -12.07 -2.35 -8.69
N GLU A 78 -10.86 -2.03 -8.23
CA GLU A 78 -9.62 -2.73 -8.62
C GLU A 78 -9.72 -4.21 -8.23
N THR A 79 -10.16 -4.54 -7.01
CA THR A 79 -10.34 -5.94 -6.59
C THR A 79 -11.34 -6.70 -7.47
N THR A 80 -12.42 -6.04 -7.90
CA THR A 80 -13.44 -6.61 -8.79
C THR A 80 -12.83 -6.89 -10.17
N GLU A 81 -12.05 -5.94 -10.71
CA GLU A 81 -11.39 -6.03 -12.02
C GLU A 81 -10.28 -7.09 -12.03
N GLU A 82 -9.42 -7.11 -11.02
CA GLU A 82 -8.26 -8.02 -10.91
C GLU A 82 -8.67 -9.46 -10.60
N LEU A 83 -9.61 -9.67 -9.67
CA LEU A 83 -10.06 -11.02 -9.27
C LEU A 83 -11.25 -11.56 -10.10
N GLY A 84 -11.84 -10.74 -10.97
CA GLY A 84 -12.98 -11.11 -11.81
C GLY A 84 -14.23 -11.52 -11.02
N ILE A 85 -14.49 -10.85 -9.88
CA ILE A 85 -15.64 -11.12 -9.00
C ILE A 85 -16.65 -9.97 -9.02
N ASP A 86 -17.90 -10.23 -8.62
CA ASP A 86 -18.87 -9.15 -8.45
C ASP A 86 -18.58 -8.33 -7.18
N LYS A 87 -18.75 -7.00 -7.26
CA LYS A 87 -18.55 -6.09 -6.12
C LYS A 87 -19.39 -6.48 -4.88
N GLY A 88 -20.55 -7.11 -5.10
CA GLY A 88 -21.43 -7.60 -4.06
C GLY A 88 -20.85 -8.75 -3.25
N MET A 89 -19.80 -9.42 -3.72
CA MET A 89 -19.08 -10.47 -3.00
C MET A 89 -18.08 -9.91 -1.97
N ILE A 90 -17.73 -8.63 -2.06
CA ILE A 90 -16.82 -7.96 -1.13
C ILE A 90 -17.65 -7.29 -0.03
N LYS A 91 -17.54 -7.82 1.19
CA LYS A 91 -18.30 -7.40 2.38
C LYS A 91 -17.38 -6.88 3.48
N ASP A 92 -17.98 -6.23 4.48
CA ASP A 92 -17.31 -5.86 5.74
C ASP A 92 -16.03 -5.05 5.54
N ILE A 93 -16.05 -4.13 4.57
CA ILE A 93 -14.87 -3.37 4.17
C ILE A 93 -14.60 -2.24 5.17
N LEU A 94 -13.51 -2.35 5.91
CA LEU A 94 -13.07 -1.44 6.95
C LEU A 94 -11.72 -0.80 6.59
N PRO A 95 -11.54 0.52 6.82
CA PRO A 95 -10.24 1.16 6.59
C PRO A 95 -9.22 0.69 7.64
N LEU A 96 -7.97 0.56 7.19
CA LEU A 96 -6.80 0.52 8.05
C LEU A 96 -6.09 1.88 8.01
N ASP A 97 -5.00 2.05 8.75
CA ASP A 97 -4.23 3.31 8.73
C ASP A 97 -3.52 3.49 7.39
N TYR A 98 -3.58 4.71 6.85
CA TYR A 98 -2.98 5.04 5.56
C TYR A 98 -1.48 5.28 5.67
N ILE A 99 -0.76 4.99 4.59
CA ILE A 99 0.69 5.13 4.51
C ILE A 99 1.01 6.35 3.66
N VAL A 100 1.70 7.33 4.23
CA VAL A 100 2.32 8.43 3.48
C VAL A 100 3.80 8.09 3.32
N SER A 101 4.22 7.84 2.08
CA SER A 101 5.59 7.43 1.77
C SER A 101 6.43 8.62 1.31
N ASP A 102 7.71 8.61 1.69
CA ASP A 102 8.73 9.58 1.26
C ASP A 102 8.89 9.67 -0.28
N PHE A 103 8.43 8.67 -1.03
CA PHE A 103 8.46 8.63 -2.50
C PHE A 103 7.25 9.29 -3.18
N GLY A 104 6.58 10.22 -2.51
CA GLY A 104 5.45 10.97 -3.08
C GLY A 104 4.19 10.11 -3.29
N ARG A 105 3.90 9.19 -2.37
CA ARG A 105 2.76 8.26 -2.47
C ARG A 105 1.90 8.25 -1.20
N ILE A 106 0.59 8.12 -1.38
CA ILE A 106 -0.34 7.74 -0.31
C ILE A 106 -1.00 6.41 -0.66
N ILE A 107 -0.98 5.47 0.27
CA ILE A 107 -1.70 4.21 0.14
C ILE A 107 -2.80 4.15 1.18
N TYR A 108 -4.02 3.85 0.74
CA TYR A 108 -5.21 3.67 1.57
C TYR A 108 -5.55 2.17 1.65
N PRO A 109 -5.06 1.45 2.68
CA PRO A 109 -5.38 0.05 2.88
C PRO A 109 -6.77 -0.13 3.50
N PHE A 110 -7.46 -1.16 3.04
CA PHE A 110 -8.71 -1.65 3.60
C PHE A 110 -8.59 -3.14 3.89
N VAL A 111 -9.27 -3.63 4.92
CA VAL A 111 -9.55 -5.06 5.07
C VAL A 111 -10.99 -5.31 4.64
N GLY A 112 -11.26 -6.45 4.02
CA GLY A 112 -12.64 -6.85 3.69
C GLY A 112 -12.76 -8.35 3.51
N ARG A 113 -14.00 -8.85 3.56
CA ARG A 113 -14.32 -10.27 3.40
C ARG A 113 -14.79 -10.56 1.97
N ILE A 114 -14.22 -11.55 1.31
CA ILE A 114 -14.75 -12.10 0.05
C ILE A 114 -15.58 -13.35 0.40
N THR A 115 -16.88 -13.32 0.10
CA THR A 115 -17.83 -14.34 0.60
C THR A 115 -17.84 -15.65 -0.18
N ASN A 116 -17.32 -15.68 -1.41
CA ASN A 116 -17.27 -16.89 -2.23
C ASN A 116 -15.98 -16.93 -3.08
N PRO A 117 -14.83 -17.31 -2.48
CA PRO A 117 -13.54 -17.32 -3.16
C PRO A 117 -13.46 -18.30 -4.34
N ASN A 118 -14.31 -19.33 -4.39
CA ASN A 118 -14.33 -20.30 -5.48
C ASN A 118 -14.83 -19.73 -6.82
N MET A 119 -15.42 -18.54 -6.82
CA MET A 119 -15.86 -17.84 -8.03
C MET A 119 -14.81 -16.86 -8.59
N ILE A 120 -13.63 -16.78 -7.98
CA ILE A 120 -12.55 -15.93 -8.45
C ILE A 120 -12.05 -16.44 -9.80
N ILE A 121 -12.05 -15.57 -10.80
CA ILE A 121 -11.51 -15.81 -12.14
C ILE A 121 -10.61 -14.62 -12.44
N PRO A 122 -9.30 -14.70 -12.10
CA PRO A 122 -8.43 -13.54 -12.19
C PRO A 122 -8.28 -13.04 -13.64
N ASN A 123 -8.15 -11.72 -13.80
CA ASN A 123 -7.81 -11.13 -15.08
C ASN A 123 -6.34 -11.41 -15.42
N GLU A 124 -6.08 -12.38 -16.31
CA GLU A 124 -4.71 -12.81 -16.70
C GLU A 124 -3.81 -11.69 -17.25
N ALA A 125 -4.40 -10.58 -17.70
CA ALA A 125 -3.63 -9.41 -18.14
C ALA A 125 -2.90 -8.73 -16.97
N GLU A 126 -3.44 -8.84 -15.75
CA GLU A 126 -2.99 -8.12 -14.56
C GLU A 126 -2.54 -9.07 -13.45
N VAL A 127 -3.20 -10.21 -13.30
CA VAL A 127 -2.94 -11.21 -12.26
C VAL A 127 -2.47 -12.51 -12.90
N GLY A 128 -1.27 -12.96 -12.52
CA GLY A 128 -0.72 -14.25 -12.95
C GLY A 128 -1.25 -15.42 -12.14
N GLU A 129 -1.49 -15.22 -10.85
CA GLU A 129 -1.95 -16.27 -9.93
C GLU A 129 -2.61 -15.64 -8.70
N VAL A 130 -3.54 -16.36 -8.08
CA VAL A 130 -4.06 -16.07 -6.73
C VAL A 130 -3.76 -17.23 -5.80
N PHE A 131 -3.41 -16.91 -4.56
CA PHE A 131 -3.21 -17.92 -3.52
C PHE A 131 -3.66 -17.37 -2.18
N THR A 132 -3.73 -18.24 -1.17
CA THR A 132 -4.15 -17.86 0.17
C THR A 132 -3.20 -18.41 1.20
N VAL A 133 -3.04 -17.70 2.31
CA VAL A 133 -2.23 -18.15 3.45
C VAL A 133 -3.12 -18.13 4.70
N PRO A 134 -3.12 -19.20 5.53
CA PRO A 134 -3.89 -19.22 6.76
C PRO A 134 -3.54 -18.03 7.64
N LEU A 135 -4.52 -17.30 8.15
CA LEU A 135 -4.27 -16.16 9.05
C LEU A 135 -3.52 -16.62 10.31
N HIS A 136 -3.81 -17.83 10.78
CA HIS A 136 -3.13 -18.46 11.89
C HIS A 136 -1.60 -18.55 11.67
N TYR A 137 -1.14 -18.77 10.43
CA TYR A 137 0.29 -18.81 10.10
C TYR A 137 0.98 -17.48 10.45
N PHE A 138 0.42 -16.36 9.98
CA PHE A 138 0.98 -15.03 10.23
C PHE A 138 0.90 -14.61 11.70
N MET A 139 -0.11 -15.11 12.44
CA MET A 139 -0.22 -14.85 13.87
C MET A 139 0.94 -15.45 14.66
N HIS A 140 1.46 -16.60 14.22
CA HIS A 140 2.50 -17.37 14.91
C HIS A 140 3.90 -17.26 14.28
N THR A 141 4.00 -16.71 13.07
CA THR A 141 5.27 -16.56 12.36
C THR A 141 5.54 -15.07 12.12
N PRO A 142 6.33 -14.39 12.97
CA PRO A 142 6.68 -12.99 12.76
C PRO A 142 7.56 -12.85 11.50
N PRO A 143 7.54 -11.68 10.84
CA PRO A 143 8.34 -11.45 9.65
C PRO A 143 9.83 -11.31 10.00
N GLU A 144 10.70 -11.70 9.07
CA GLU A 144 12.09 -11.28 9.11
C GLU A 144 12.18 -9.77 8.77
N SER A 145 13.06 -9.04 9.45
CA SER A 145 13.25 -7.61 9.23
C SER A 145 14.69 -7.32 8.84
N TYR A 146 14.86 -6.64 7.70
CA TYR A 146 16.16 -6.24 7.18
C TYR A 146 16.23 -4.73 6.99
N LYS A 147 17.33 -4.13 7.42
CA LYS A 147 17.56 -2.70 7.32
C LYS A 147 18.06 -2.34 5.90
N VAL A 148 17.41 -1.40 5.25
CA VAL A 148 17.79 -0.87 3.94
C VAL A 148 18.12 0.62 4.05
N ASN A 149 19.17 1.05 3.36
CA ASN A 149 19.61 2.43 3.33
C ASN A 149 19.08 3.14 2.09
N PHE A 150 18.42 4.28 2.28
CA PHE A 150 18.18 5.23 1.21
C PHE A 150 19.23 6.33 1.24
N GLN A 151 19.94 6.44 0.12
CA GLN A 151 20.89 7.52 -0.11
C GLN A 151 20.28 8.50 -1.10
N VAL A 152 20.35 9.79 -0.75
CA VAL A 152 20.00 10.86 -1.67
C VAL A 152 21.20 11.11 -2.57
N ILE A 153 20.97 11.06 -3.88
CA ILE A 153 21.96 11.38 -4.90
C ILE A 153 21.36 12.55 -5.71
N PRO A 154 21.88 13.77 -5.54
CA PRO A 154 21.40 14.90 -6.31
C PRO A 154 21.71 14.73 -7.81
N GLU A 155 20.86 15.29 -8.67
CA GLU A 155 21.11 15.33 -10.11
C GLU A 155 22.34 16.18 -10.46
N GLU A 156 22.87 16.02 -11.68
CA GLU A 156 24.10 16.69 -12.12
C GLU A 156 24.01 18.22 -12.05
N ASN A 157 22.83 18.78 -12.29
CA ASN A 157 22.56 20.23 -12.28
C ASN A 157 22.13 20.76 -10.89
N PHE A 158 22.30 19.99 -9.81
CA PHE A 158 21.93 20.45 -8.48
C PHE A 158 22.79 21.67 -8.05
N PRO A 159 22.17 22.79 -7.65
CA PRO A 159 22.89 24.04 -7.43
C PRO A 159 23.53 24.09 -6.03
N TYR A 160 24.65 23.37 -5.88
CA TYR A 160 25.38 23.28 -4.62
C TYR A 160 25.81 24.65 -4.07
N GLU A 161 26.10 25.62 -4.93
CA GLU A 161 26.47 26.99 -4.56
C GLU A 161 25.40 27.73 -3.77
N LEU A 162 24.13 27.28 -3.82
CA LEU A 162 23.02 27.91 -3.11
C LEU A 162 22.81 27.36 -1.69
N ILE A 163 23.54 26.30 -1.29
CA ILE A 163 23.35 25.66 0.01
C ILE A 163 24.62 25.72 0.88
N VAL A 164 24.42 25.84 2.19
CA VAL A 164 25.51 25.80 3.16
C VAL A 164 26.15 24.40 3.12
N GLY A 165 27.47 24.36 2.99
CA GLY A 165 28.23 23.10 2.83
C GLY A 165 28.43 22.70 1.37
N GLY A 166 27.71 23.30 0.41
CA GLY A 166 27.90 23.06 -1.01
C GLY A 166 27.99 21.58 -1.36
N LYS A 167 29.04 21.19 -2.08
CA LYS A 167 29.29 19.79 -2.47
C LYS A 167 29.55 18.86 -1.27
N ASP A 168 29.95 19.40 -0.13
CA ASP A 168 30.19 18.66 1.11
C ASP A 168 28.93 18.59 2.00
N TYR A 169 27.76 18.98 1.49
CA TYR A 169 26.51 18.87 2.23
C TYR A 169 26.26 17.43 2.68
N ASN A 170 26.06 17.25 4.00
CA ASN A 170 25.89 15.93 4.61
C ASN A 170 24.46 15.41 4.43
N TRP A 171 24.23 14.72 3.31
CA TRP A 171 22.99 13.99 3.06
C TRP A 171 22.82 12.87 4.08
N GLN A 172 21.87 13.05 5.00
CA GLN A 172 21.54 12.03 5.99
C GLN A 172 21.07 10.75 5.29
N VAL A 173 21.74 9.64 5.58
CA VAL A 173 21.30 8.31 5.16
C VAL A 173 20.03 7.99 5.91
N ARG A 174 18.94 7.76 5.19
CA ARG A 174 17.69 7.27 5.79
C ARG A 174 17.72 5.77 5.86
N HIS A 175 17.13 5.23 6.91
CA HIS A 175 17.01 3.79 7.10
C HIS A 175 15.55 3.41 7.13
N ILE A 176 15.20 2.36 6.40
CA ILE A 176 13.91 1.69 6.54
C ILE A 176 14.13 0.23 6.93
N HIS A 177 13.08 -0.37 7.50
CA HIS A 177 13.02 -1.80 7.74
C HIS A 177 12.09 -2.41 6.69
N GLU A 178 12.64 -3.29 5.85
CA GLU A 178 11.86 -4.13 4.96
C GLU A 178 11.49 -5.41 5.68
N LEU A 179 10.22 -5.80 5.56
CA LEU A 179 9.64 -6.97 6.22
C LEU A 179 9.45 -8.09 5.20
N PHE A 180 9.71 -9.32 5.63
CA PHE A 180 9.61 -10.51 4.80
C PHE A 180 8.87 -11.62 5.55
N TYR A 181 7.70 -11.99 5.04
CA TYR A 181 7.04 -13.24 5.39
C TYR A 181 7.38 -14.27 4.33
N LYS A 182 7.81 -15.46 4.77
CA LYS A 182 8.01 -16.62 3.89
C LYS A 182 6.86 -17.57 4.15
N TYR A 183 6.26 -18.15 3.11
CA TYR A 183 5.27 -19.20 3.26
C TYR A 183 5.45 -20.17 2.10
N GLU A 184 5.81 -21.42 2.40
CA GLU A 184 6.23 -22.40 1.39
C GLU A 184 7.34 -21.80 0.48
N ASP A 185 7.10 -21.69 -0.82
CA ASP A 185 8.00 -21.10 -1.81
C ASP A 185 7.73 -19.59 -2.07
N ARG A 186 6.78 -18.99 -1.35
CA ARG A 186 6.34 -17.60 -1.53
C ARG A 186 7.05 -16.66 -0.56
N VAL A 187 7.37 -15.47 -1.06
CA VAL A 187 7.94 -14.37 -0.26
C VAL A 187 7.06 -13.13 -0.37
N ILE A 188 6.36 -12.81 0.70
CA ILE A 188 5.55 -11.59 0.84
C ILE A 188 6.43 -10.53 1.49
N TRP A 189 6.71 -9.44 0.77
CA TRP A 189 7.65 -8.42 1.23
C TRP A 189 7.18 -7.00 0.87
N GLY A 190 7.98 -6.00 1.23
CA GLY A 190 7.74 -4.61 0.87
C GLY A 190 6.48 -4.03 1.52
N LEU A 191 5.75 -3.23 0.74
CA LEU A 191 4.54 -2.58 1.20
C LEU A 191 3.45 -3.59 1.60
N THR A 192 3.35 -4.72 0.89
CA THR A 192 2.39 -5.79 1.19
C THR A 192 2.63 -6.34 2.60
N ALA A 193 3.89 -6.69 2.91
CA ALA A 193 4.27 -7.17 4.24
C ALA A 193 4.08 -6.09 5.32
N LYS A 194 4.33 -4.82 5.01
CA LYS A 194 4.08 -3.71 5.94
C LYS A 194 2.60 -3.55 6.29
N ILE A 195 1.71 -3.60 5.30
CA ILE A 195 0.25 -3.53 5.50
C ILE A 195 -0.24 -4.76 6.28
N LEU A 196 0.27 -5.94 5.94
CA LEU A 196 -0.07 -7.18 6.65
C LEU A 196 0.34 -7.12 8.13
N THR A 197 1.58 -6.71 8.42
CA THR A 197 2.05 -6.55 9.81
C THR A 197 1.20 -5.56 10.58
N HIS A 198 0.89 -4.40 9.97
CA HIS A 198 -0.01 -3.41 10.57
C HIS A 198 -1.39 -3.99 10.91
N PHE A 199 -1.99 -4.73 9.96
CA PHE A 199 -3.25 -5.43 10.20
C PHE A 199 -3.16 -6.42 11.37
N LEU A 200 -2.11 -7.24 11.42
CA LEU A 200 -1.91 -8.22 12.49
C LEU A 200 -1.74 -7.54 13.86
N ASP A 201 -1.00 -6.43 13.92
CA ASP A 201 -0.82 -5.66 15.15
C ASP A 201 -2.17 -5.10 15.64
N LEU A 202 -3.00 -4.54 14.75
CA LEU A 202 -4.33 -4.06 15.09
C LEU A 202 -5.26 -5.18 15.63
N VAL A 203 -5.13 -6.39 15.11
CA VAL A 203 -5.94 -7.55 15.54
C VAL A 203 -5.43 -8.14 16.85
N LYS A 204 -4.11 -8.17 17.08
CA LYS A 204 -3.49 -8.71 18.32
C LYS A 204 -3.67 -7.81 19.53
N THR A 205 -3.85 -6.51 19.33
CA THR A 205 -3.92 -5.51 20.42
C THR A 205 -5.31 -5.45 21.09
N LYS A 206 -6.21 -6.38 20.77
CA LYS A 206 -7.55 -6.52 21.36
C LYS A 206 -7.76 -7.94 21.88
#